data_AF-A0A9D2K1K3-F1
#
_entry.id   AF-A0A9D2K1K3-F1
#
_cell.length_a   1.000
_cell.length_b   1.000
_cell.length_c   1.000
_cell.angle_alpha   90.00
_cell.angle_beta   90.00
_cell.angle_gamma   90.00
#
_symmetry.space_group_name_H-M   'P 1'
#
loop_
_entity.id
_entity.type
_entity.pdbx_description
1 polymer ?
#
loop_
_entity_poly.entity_id
_entity_poly.type
_entity_poly.pdbx_seq_one_letter_code
_entity_poly.pdbx_strand_id
1 'polypeptide(L)'
;MNVQKVNYQKELDKILDRIQKENKVPSLLLHSCCAPCSSYVLEYLSEYFEITVFYYNPNIYPESEYEKRIEEQQELIGKMKFRHPVSFLGGSY
;
A
#
# COMPACT_ATOMS: atom_id res chain seq x y z
N MET A 1 30.17 -6.82 18.84
CA MET A 1 29.34 -5.60 18.91
C MET A 1 27.89 -6.03 18.92
N ASN A 2 27.14 -5.69 19.95
CA ASN A 2 25.72 -6.03 20.06
C ASN A 2 24.93 -4.99 19.26
N VAL A 3 24.59 -5.28 18.01
CA VAL A 3 23.77 -4.36 17.20
C VAL A 3 22.37 -4.39 17.79
N GLN A 4 21.93 -3.30 18.40
CA GLN A 4 20.55 -3.17 18.84
C GLN A 4 19.65 -3.32 17.60
N LYS A 5 18.80 -4.35 17.63
CA LYS A 5 17.84 -4.62 16.55
C LYS A 5 16.78 -3.51 16.56
N VAL A 6 16.70 -2.74 15.48
CA VAL A 6 15.68 -1.72 15.30
C VAL A 6 14.30 -2.37 15.32
N ASN A 7 13.37 -1.79 16.09
CA ASN A 7 11.97 -2.18 16.06
C ASN A 7 11.22 -1.27 15.09
N TYR A 8 11.00 -1.74 13.87
CA TYR A 8 10.37 -0.94 12.81
C TYR A 8 8.93 -0.56 13.10
N GLN A 9 8.20 -1.33 13.91
CA GLN A 9 6.86 -0.92 14.34
C GLN A 9 6.92 0.36 15.17
N LYS A 10 7.83 0.42 16.16
CA LYS A 10 8.00 1.62 16.98
C LYS A 10 8.46 2.84 16.17
N GLU A 11 9.27 2.62 15.13
CA GLU A 11 9.67 3.72 14.24
C GLU A 11 8.51 4.18 13.36
N LEU A 12 7.68 3.27 12.86
CA LEU A 12 6.45 3.61 12.14
C LEU A 12 5.50 4.40 13.04
N ASP A 13 5.23 3.93 14.26
CA ASP A 13 4.33 4.59 15.21
C ASP A 13 4.74 6.05 15.46
N LYS A 14 6.05 6.31 15.62
CA LYS A 14 6.59 7.68 15.78
C LYS A 14 6.33 8.56 14.54
N ILE A 15 6.42 7.98 13.34
CA ILE A 15 6.13 8.70 12.08
C ILE A 15 4.65 9.06 12.02
N LEU A 16 3.76 8.10 12.31
CA LEU A 16 2.32 8.29 12.29
C LEU A 16 1.88 9.34 13.33
N ASP A 17 2.38 9.25 14.56
CA ASP A 17 2.15 10.23 15.63
C ASP A 17 2.52 11.65 15.20
N ARG A 18 3.66 11.80 14.51
CA ARG A 18 4.14 13.10 14.04
C ARG A 18 3.23 13.64 12.94
N ILE A 19 2.85 12.83 11.96
CA ILE A 19 1.94 13.21 10.88
C ILE A 19 0.60 13.72 11.44
N GLN A 20 0.05 13.00 12.43
CA GLN A 20 -1.20 13.37 13.10
C GLN A 20 -1.06 14.68 13.89
N LYS A 21 0.01 14.85 14.67
CA LYS A 21 0.27 16.10 15.41
C LYS A 21 0.44 17.31 14.50
N GLU A 22 1.02 17.10 13.32
CA GLU A 22 1.17 18.14 12.29
C GLU A 22 -0.13 18.36 11.48
N ASN A 23 -1.17 17.55 11.71
CA ASN A 23 -2.45 17.55 10.98
C ASN A 23 -2.26 17.50 9.45
N LYS A 24 -1.31 16.68 8.99
CA LYS A 24 -1.00 16.47 7.57
C LYS A 24 -1.52 15.13 7.08
N VAL A 25 -1.76 15.05 5.78
CA VAL A 25 -2.03 13.79 5.06
C VAL A 25 -1.06 13.71 3.89
N PRO A 26 0.13 13.13 4.07
CA PRO A 26 1.12 13.02 2.99
C PRO A 26 0.73 11.95 1.96
N SER A 27 1.25 12.10 0.74
CA SER A 27 1.11 11.10 -0.33
C SER A 27 2.06 9.91 -0.10
N LEU A 28 1.59 8.70 -0.36
CA LEU A 28 2.38 7.46 -0.29
C LEU A 28 2.24 6.65 -1.60
N LEU A 29 3.35 6.40 -2.28
CA LEU A 29 3.41 5.44 -3.39
C LEU A 29 3.70 4.05 -2.81
N LEU A 30 2.76 3.12 -2.94
CA LEU A 30 2.85 1.76 -2.40
C LEU A 30 2.94 0.75 -3.52
N HIS A 31 4.03 -0.03 -3.56
CA HIS A 31 4.13 -1.16 -4.49
C HIS A 31 3.29 -2.35 -4.01
N SER A 32 2.53 -2.97 -4.92
CA SER A 32 1.80 -4.22 -4.68
C SER A 32 1.94 -5.18 -5.87
N CYS A 33 1.81 -6.47 -5.60
CA CYS A 33 1.65 -7.51 -6.63
C CYS A 33 0.53 -8.50 -6.29
N CYS A 34 -0.24 -8.23 -5.24
CA CYS A 34 -1.26 -9.14 -4.72
C CYS A 34 -2.33 -8.39 -3.93
N ALA A 35 -3.58 -8.42 -4.41
CA ALA A 35 -4.71 -7.77 -3.78
C ALA A 35 -4.89 -8.17 -2.29
N PRO A 36 -5.10 -9.46 -1.94
CA PRO A 36 -5.36 -9.84 -0.54
C PRO A 36 -4.20 -9.54 0.41
N CYS A 37 -2.94 -9.55 -0.06
CA CYS A 37 -1.80 -9.16 0.79
C CYS A 37 -1.77 -7.66 1.08
N SER A 38 -2.27 -6.84 0.15
CA SER A 38 -2.31 -5.39 0.28
C SER A 38 -3.45 -4.89 1.19
N SER A 39 -4.49 -5.69 1.41
CA SER A 39 -5.73 -5.25 2.09
C SER A 39 -5.46 -4.66 3.48
N TYR A 40 -4.72 -5.36 4.34
CA TYR A 40 -4.39 -4.86 5.68
C TYR A 40 -3.55 -3.58 5.62
N VAL A 41 -2.59 -3.51 4.70
CA VAL A 41 -1.72 -2.34 4.54
C VAL A 41 -2.54 -1.13 4.10
N LEU A 42 -3.48 -1.31 3.17
CA LEU A 42 -4.38 -0.27 2.70
C LEU A 42 -5.37 0.17 3.78
N GLU A 43 -5.99 -0.77 4.49
CA GLU A 43 -6.87 -0.47 5.62
C GLU A 43 -6.14 0.35 6.69
N TYR A 44 -4.94 -0.09 7.08
CA TYR A 44 -4.19 0.55 8.15
C TYR A 44 -3.58 1.91 7.75
N LEU A 45 -2.92 2.00 6.60
CA LEU A 45 -2.19 3.21 6.20
C LEU A 45 -3.09 4.28 5.58
N SER A 46 -4.25 3.92 5.01
CA SER A 46 -5.19 4.92 4.46
C SER A 46 -5.80 5.83 5.53
N GLU A 47 -5.64 5.52 6.81
CA GLU A 47 -5.98 6.41 7.92
C GLU A 47 -5.02 7.61 8.04
N TYR A 48 -3.84 7.54 7.41
CA TYR A 48 -2.75 8.50 7.60
C TYR A 48 -2.22 9.09 6.28
N PHE A 49 -2.43 8.41 5.15
CA PHE A 49 -1.84 8.77 3.85
C PHE A 49 -2.86 8.80 2.71
N GLU A 50 -2.63 9.66 1.73
CA GLU A 50 -3.22 9.52 0.38
C GLU A 50 -2.38 8.51 -0.41
N ILE A 51 -2.95 7.34 -0.70
CA ILE A 51 -2.17 6.22 -1.25
C ILE A 51 -2.34 6.16 -2.76
N THR A 52 -1.25 5.94 -3.49
CA THR A 52 -1.28 5.43 -4.86
C THR A 52 -0.67 4.04 -4.88
N VAL A 53 -1.46 3.03 -5.23
CA VAL A 53 -0.99 1.65 -5.41
C VAL A 53 -0.35 1.54 -6.79
N PHE A 54 0.95 1.23 -6.83
CA PHE A 54 1.64 0.81 -8.04
C PHE A 54 1.65 -0.72 -8.10
N TYR A 55 0.88 -1.30 -9.01
CA TYR A 55 0.83 -2.75 -9.21
C TYR A 55 1.87 -3.17 -10.26
N TYR A 56 2.85 -4.00 -9.88
CA TYR A 56 3.84 -4.49 -10.84
C TYR A 56 4.52 -5.78 -10.38
N ASN A 57 4.56 -6.80 -11.24
CA ASN A 57 5.39 -8.00 -11.07
C ASN A 57 5.48 -8.74 -12.42
N PRO A 58 6.57 -8.53 -13.18
CA PRO A 58 6.73 -9.10 -14.53
C PRO A 58 6.97 -10.61 -14.52
N ASN A 59 7.18 -11.22 -13.34
CA ASN A 59 7.36 -12.67 -13.22
C ASN A 59 6.04 -13.44 -13.17
N ILE A 60 4.89 -12.76 -13.16
CA ILE A 60 3.59 -13.43 -13.24
C ILE A 60 3.40 -13.94 -14.66
N TYR A 61 3.11 -15.23 -14.84
CA TYR A 61 2.92 -15.83 -16.15
C TYR A 61 1.73 -16.79 -16.10
N PRO A 62 0.92 -16.89 -17.17
CA PRO A 62 0.95 -16.07 -18.40
C PRO A 62 0.48 -14.62 -18.18
N GLU A 63 0.62 -13.76 -19.19
CA GLU A 63 0.17 -12.36 -19.17
C GLU A 63 -1.29 -12.22 -18.69
N SER A 64 -2.17 -13.14 -19.08
CA SER A 64 -3.56 -13.15 -18.63
C SER A 64 -3.73 -13.30 -17.10
N GLU A 65 -2.79 -13.97 -16.41
CA GLU A 65 -2.78 -14.03 -14.95
C GLU A 65 -2.32 -12.69 -14.34
N TYR A 66 -1.44 -11.96 -15.01
CA TYR A 66 -1.03 -10.61 -14.59
C TYR A 66 -2.21 -9.62 -14.71
N GLU A 67 -2.90 -9.63 -15.87
CA GLU A 67 -4.11 -8.83 -16.10
C GLU A 67 -5.18 -9.13 -15.06
N LYS A 68 -5.47 -10.42 -14.82
CA LYS A 68 -6.43 -10.84 -13.80
C LYS A 68 -6.08 -10.29 -12.42
N ARG A 69 -4.81 -10.35 -12.01
CA ARG A 69 -4.42 -9.85 -10.68
C ARG A 69 -4.43 -8.33 -10.57
N ILE A 70 -4.22 -7.62 -11.68
CA ILE A 70 -4.46 -6.17 -11.76
C ILE A 70 -5.94 -5.88 -11.48
N GLU A 71 -6.85 -6.59 -12.16
CA GLU A 71 -8.29 -6.42 -11.99
C GLU A 71 -8.72 -6.69 -10.54
N GLU A 72 -8.22 -7.77 -9.93
CA GLU A 72 -8.48 -8.10 -8.52
C GLU A 72 -7.99 -7.01 -7.56
N GLN A 73 -6.85 -6.37 -7.84
CA GLN A 73 -6.34 -5.26 -7.04
C GLN A 73 -7.24 -4.02 -7.18
N GLN A 74 -7.71 -3.71 -8.39
CA GLN A 74 -8.64 -2.62 -8.65
C GLN A 74 -10.00 -2.88 -7.98
N GLU A 75 -10.52 -4.11 -8.06
CA GLU A 75 -11.78 -4.51 -7.44
C GLU A 75 -11.71 -4.42 -5.91
N LEU A 76 -10.60 -4.86 -5.31
CA LEU A 76 -10.37 -4.69 -3.87
C LEU A 76 -10.43 -3.22 -3.46
N ILE A 77 -9.70 -2.35 -4.17
CA ILE A 77 -9.70 -0.89 -3.90
C ILE A 77 -11.11 -0.33 -4.03
N GLY A 78 -11.89 -0.74 -5.03
CA GLY A 78 -13.27 -0.29 -5.21
C GLY A 78 -14.26 -0.79 -4.16
N LYS A 79 -14.01 -1.94 -3.54
CA LYS A 79 -14.88 -2.53 -2.50
C LYS A 79 -14.60 -2.01 -1.09
N MET A 80 -13.36 -1.60 -0.82
CA MET A 80 -12.95 -1.14 0.49
C MET A 80 -13.37 0.31 0.75
N LYS A 81 -13.56 0.64 2.03
CA LYS A 81 -13.79 2.02 2.47
C LYS A 81 -12.48 2.54 3.06
N PHE A 82 -12.05 3.68 2.57
CA PHE A 82 -10.82 4.34 3.01
C PHE A 82 -11.15 5.72 3.54
N ARG A 83 -10.46 6.14 4.60
CA ARG A 83 -10.57 7.50 5.13
C ARG A 83 -9.97 8.53 4.18
N HIS A 84 -8.82 8.22 3.60
CA HIS A 84 -8.18 9.02 2.55
C HIS A 84 -8.19 8.27 1.21
N PRO A 85 -8.21 8.99 0.07
CA PRO A 85 -8.27 8.36 -1.25
C PRO A 85 -7.15 7.35 -1.49
N VAL A 86 -7.51 6.23 -2.14
CA VAL A 86 -6.58 5.24 -2.65
C VAL A 86 -6.72 5.19 -4.17
N SER A 87 -5.65 5.56 -4.87
CA SER A 87 -5.56 5.53 -6.33
C SER A 87 -4.80 4.29 -6.80
N PHE A 88 -4.92 3.96 -8.09
CA PHE A 88 -4.28 2.79 -8.69
C PHE A 88 -3.47 3.17 -9.93
N LEU A 89 -2.29 2.58 -10.08
CA LEU A 89 -1.40 2.66 -11.23
C LEU A 89 -0.90 1.25 -11.59
N GLY A 90 -1.29 0.75 -12.77
CA GLY A 90 -0.79 -0.53 -13.28
C GLY A 90 0.54 -0.35 -14.02
N GLY A 91 1.54 -1.18 -13.71
CA GLY A 91 2.74 -1.31 -14.52
C GLY A 91 2.46 -2.11 -15.80
N SER A 92 3.21 -1.82 -16.86
CA SER A 92 3.21 -2.62 -18.08
C SER A 92 3.77 -4.03 -17.81
N TYR A 93 3.16 -5.05 -18.42
CA TYR A 93 3.69 -6.42 -18.42
C TYR A 93 5.05 -6.50 -19.11
#